data_AF-A0A6B3CIA5-F1
#
_entry.id   AF-A0A6B3CIA5-F1
#
_cell.length_a   1.000
_cell.length_b   1.000
_cell.length_c   1.000
_cell.angle_alpha   90.00
_cell.angle_beta   90.00
_cell.angle_gamma   90.00
#
_symmetry.space_group_name_H-M   'P 1'
#
loop_
_entity.id
_entity.type
_entity.pdbx_description
1 polymer ?
#
loop_
_entity_poly.entity_id
_entity_poly.type
_entity_poly.pdbx_seq_one_letter_code
_entity_poly.pdbx_strand_id
1 'polypeptide(L)' 'YPHPRRLPWLWEFPTVSMGLGPISAIYQARFNRYLTSRGIKDLTNSHVWAFLGDGEMDEPESTTALTLASREGLDNLTF' A
#
# COMPACT_ATOMS: atom_id res chain seq x y z
N TYR A 1 7.11 -11.72 -11.81
CA TYR A 1 6.45 -11.08 -10.65
C TYR A 1 7.45 -10.24 -9.87
N PRO A 2 6.99 -9.22 -9.14
CA PRO A 2 7.85 -8.40 -8.30
C PRO A 2 8.46 -9.21 -7.15
N HIS A 3 9.75 -9.51 -7.25
CA HIS A 3 10.50 -10.23 -6.21
C HIS A 3 11.76 -9.45 -5.85
N PRO A 4 11.70 -8.51 -4.90
CA PRO A 4 12.84 -7.67 -4.50
C PRO A 4 14.07 -8.50 -4.13
N ARG A 5 13.89 -9.64 -3.45
CA ARG A 5 15.00 -10.54 -3.10
C ARG A 5 15.74 -11.10 -4.33
N ARG A 6 15.06 -11.31 -5.46
CA ARG A 6 15.68 -11.86 -6.69
C ARG A 6 16.26 -10.77 -7.59
N LEU A 7 15.65 -9.59 -7.62
CA LEU A 7 16.11 -8.47 -8.44
C LEU A 7 15.95 -7.13 -7.67
N PRO A 8 16.86 -6.86 -6.71
CA PRO A 8 16.67 -5.81 -5.70
C PRO A 8 16.76 -4.37 -6.22
N TRP A 9 17.34 -4.17 -7.40
CA TRP A 9 17.45 -2.85 -8.03
C TRP A 9 16.23 -2.48 -8.88
N LEU A 10 15.33 -3.43 -9.15
CA LEU A 10 14.15 -3.21 -9.99
C LEU A 10 12.84 -3.27 -9.19
N TRP A 11 12.70 -4.27 -8.32
CA TRP A 11 11.43 -4.54 -7.64
C TRP A 11 11.44 -4.09 -6.19
N GLU A 12 10.34 -3.47 -5.75
CA GLU A 12 10.17 -2.95 -4.40
C GLU A 12 9.09 -3.70 -3.61
N PHE A 13 7.92 -3.96 -4.21
CA PHE A 13 6.75 -4.52 -3.52
C PHE A 13 6.31 -5.85 -4.13
N PRO A 14 6.29 -6.97 -3.39
CA PRO A 14 5.80 -8.24 -3.89
C PRO A 14 4.27 -8.30 -3.90
N THR A 15 3.65 -8.40 -5.08
CA THR A 15 2.19 -8.28 -5.25
C THR A 15 1.50 -9.47 -5.91
N VAL A 16 2.23 -10.49 -6.37
CA VAL A 16 1.60 -11.61 -7.11
C VAL A 16 0.67 -12.48 -6.27
N SER A 17 0.88 -12.54 -4.95
CA SER A 17 -0.08 -13.15 -4.04
C SER A 17 -1.21 -12.15 -3.84
N MET A 18 -2.31 -12.38 -4.55
CA MET A 18 -3.51 -11.53 -4.53
C MET A 18 -4.00 -11.31 -3.08
N GLY A 19 -4.57 -10.14 -2.82
CA GLY A 19 -5.02 -9.71 -1.49
C GLY A 19 -3.94 -9.05 -0.65
N LEU A 20 -2.67 -9.46 -0.78
CA LEU A 20 -1.57 -8.87 0.00
C LEU A 20 -1.21 -7.45 -0.45
N GLY A 21 -1.31 -7.17 -1.76
CA GLY A 21 -1.06 -5.85 -2.33
C GLY A 21 -1.95 -4.75 -1.74
N PRO A 22 -3.29 -4.86 -1.84
CA PRO A 22 -4.22 -3.84 -1.34
C PRO A 22 -4.03 -3.51 0.14
N ILE A 23 -3.97 -4.52 1.02
CA ILE A 23 -3.80 -4.29 2.45
C ILE A 23 -2.44 -3.65 2.76
N SER A 24 -1.37 -4.10 2.11
CA SER A 24 -0.03 -3.53 2.30
C SER A 24 0.02 -2.07 1.83
N ALA A 25 -0.66 -1.71 0.75
CA ALA A 25 -0.72 -0.33 0.26
C ALA A 25 -1.39 0.62 1.27
N ILE A 26 -2.48 0.18 1.93
CA ILE A 26 -3.13 0.95 3.00
C ILE A 26 -2.17 1.19 4.17
N TYR A 27 -1.48 0.16 4.63
CA TYR A 27 -0.53 0.31 5.74
C TYR A 27 0.73 1.09 5.34
N GLN A 28 1.18 1.01 4.09
CA GLN A 28 2.27 1.83 3.57
C GLN A 28 1.90 3.32 3.55
N ALA A 29 0.70 3.67 3.06
CA ALA A 29 0.21 5.04 3.04
C ALA A 29 0.07 5.61 4.46
N ARG A 30 -0.48 4.80 5.39
CA ARG A 30 -0.55 5.13 6.82
C ARG A 30 0.84 5.32 7.44
N PHE A 31 1.80 4.48 7.08
CA PHE A 31 3.17 4.61 7.60
C PHE A 31 3.88 5.86 7.07
N ASN A 32 3.64 6.25 5.81
CA ASN A 32 4.15 7.51 5.27
C ASN A 32 3.64 8.72 6.07
N ARG A 33 2.34 8.71 6.42
CA ARG A 33 1.73 9.73 7.29
C ARG A 33 2.33 9.69 8.69
N TYR A 34 2.53 8.52 9.27
CA TYR A 34 3.21 8.36 10.56
C TYR A 34 4.61 8.98 10.57
N LEU A 35 5.46 8.67 9.57
CA LEU A 35 6.83 9.20 9.49
C LEU A 35 6.85 10.73 9.38
N THR A 36 5.93 11.29 8.59
CA THR A 36 5.76 12.74 8.43
C THR A 36 5.32 13.38 9.74
N SER A 37 4.27 12.86 10.37
CA SER A 37 3.73 13.37 11.65
C SER A 37 4.72 13.26 12.81
N ARG A 38 5.65 12.31 12.76
CA ARG A 38 6.71 12.15 13.76
C ARG A 38 7.95 12.98 13.48
N GLY A 39 8.00 13.73 12.38
CA GLY A 39 9.16 14.53 11.98
C GLY A 39 10.39 13.68 11.64
N ILE A 40 10.21 12.41 11.29
CA ILE A 40 11.31 11.49 10.96
C ILE A 40 11.73 11.67 9.50
N LYS A 41 10.74 11.77 8.60
CA LYS A 41 10.96 12.02 7.17
C LYS A 41 9.72 12.69 6.59
N ASP A 42 9.91 13.80 5.87
CA ASP A 42 8.83 14.43 5.13
C ASP A 42 8.48 13.58 3.89
N LEU A 43 7.24 13.08 3.87
CA LEU A 43 6.68 12.28 2.79
C LEU A 43 5.39 12.92 2.25
N THR A 44 5.17 14.21 2.48
CA THR A 44 3.98 14.94 1.99
C THR A 44 3.80 14.86 0.47
N ASN A 45 4.90 14.77 -0.28
CA ASN A 45 4.90 14.61 -1.74
C ASN A 45 4.94 13.14 -2.21
N SER A 46 4.78 12.16 -1.31
CA SER A 46 4.77 10.74 -1.65
C SER A 46 3.33 10.23 -1.78
N HIS A 47 3.07 9.42 -2.81
CA HIS A 47 1.77 8.81 -3.06
C HIS A 47 1.90 7.30 -3.22
N VAL A 48 0.94 6.55 -2.68
CA VAL A 48 0.89 5.08 -2.80
C VAL A 48 -0.15 4.70 -3.84
N TRP A 49 0.24 3.85 -4.79
CA TRP A 49 -0.63 3.32 -5.83
C TRP A 49 -0.73 1.80 -5.68
N ALA A 50 -1.94 1.30 -5.50
CA ALA A 50 -2.24 -0.13 -5.62
C ALA A 50 -2.84 -0.36 -7.01
N PHE A 51 -2.35 -1.35 -7.75
CA PHE A 51 -2.92 -1.76 -9.04
C PHE A 51 -3.51 -3.14 -8.87
N LEU A 52 -4.84 -3.23 -8.91
CA LEU A 52 -5.58 -4.41 -8.47
C LEU A 52 -6.43 -4.98 -9.61
N GLY A 53 -6.58 -6.31 -9.62
CA GLY A 53 -7.57 -6.97 -10.47
C GLY A 53 -8.95 -6.95 -9.83
N ASP A 54 -10.01 -6.96 -10.64
CA ASP A 54 -11.39 -7.10 -10.15
C ASP A 54 -11.60 -8.43 -9.42
N GLY A 55 -11.10 -9.54 -9.95
CA GLY A 55 -11.13 -10.85 -9.29
C GLY A 55 -10.27 -10.95 -8.02
N GLU A 56 -9.24 -10.11 -7.88
CA GLU A 56 -8.44 -10.04 -6.64
C GLU A 56 -9.26 -9.41 -5.49
N MET A 57 -10.28 -8.60 -5.79
CA MET A 57 -11.11 -7.96 -4.77
C MET A 57 -12.00 -8.95 -4.00
N ASP A 58 -12.12 -10.20 -4.47
CA ASP A 58 -12.79 -11.30 -3.77
C ASP A 58 -11.94 -11.90 -2.63
N GLU A 59 -10.62 -11.64 -2.61
CA GLU A 59 -9.78 -12.01 -1.47
C GLU A 59 -10.15 -11.16 -0.24
N PRO A 60 -10.37 -11.75 0.95
CA PRO A 60 -10.76 -11.01 2.14
C PRO A 60 -9.83 -9.85 2.48
N GLU A 61 -8.52 -10.04 2.29
CA GLU A 61 -7.48 -9.06 2.53
C GLU A 61 -7.63 -7.81 1.66
N SER A 62 -8.21 -7.93 0.47
CA SER A 62 -8.36 -6.83 -0.48
C SER A 62 -9.28 -5.71 0.01
N THR A 63 -10.27 -6.05 0.84
CA THR A 63 -11.33 -5.10 1.26
C THR A 63 -11.35 -4.83 2.76
N THR A 64 -10.82 -5.75 3.59
CA THR A 64 -10.94 -5.68 5.06
C THR A 64 -10.44 -4.35 5.65
N ALA A 65 -9.39 -3.76 5.08
CA ALA A 65 -8.77 -2.53 5.60
C ALA A 65 -9.29 -1.22 4.96
N LEU A 66 -10.24 -1.25 4.03
CA LEU A 66 -10.75 -0.04 3.37
C LEU A 66 -11.34 0.97 4.36
N THR A 67 -12.02 0.48 5.39
CA THR A 67 -12.59 1.33 6.45
C THR A 67 -11.51 2.01 7.30
N LEU A 68 -10.34 1.39 7.47
CA LEU A 68 -9.18 2.00 8.12
C LEU A 68 -8.65 3.18 7.30
N ALA A 69 -8.51 3.01 5.99
CA ALA A 69 -8.05 4.08 5.10
C ALA A 69 -8.98 5.31 5.16
N SER A 70 -10.29 5.09 5.17
CA SER A 70 -11.29 6.14 5.35
C SER A 70 -11.19 6.84 6.70
N ARG A 71 -11.04 6.08 7.80
CA ARG A 71 -10.90 6.62 9.16
C ARG A 71 -9.65 7.46 9.38
N GLU A 72 -8.54 7.06 8.78
CA GLU A 72 -7.25 7.75 8.87
C GLU A 72 -7.11 8.88 7.83
N GLY A 73 -8.12 9.08 6.97
CA GLY A 73 -8.11 10.13 5.94
C GLY A 73 -6.93 10.00 4.97
N LEU A 74 -6.64 8.78 4.51
CA LEU A 74 -5.49 8.48 3.64
C LEU A 74 -5.70 8.99 2.20
N ASP A 75 -5.57 10.29 2.01
CA ASP A 75 -5.54 11.01 0.73
C ASP A 75 -4.27 10.76 -0.10
N ASN A 76 -3.24 10.15 0.48
CA ASN A 76 -2.00 9.76 -0.18
C ASN A 76 -2.02 8.33 -0.75
N LEU A 77 -3.22 7.80 -1.02
CA LEU A 77 -3.46 6.44 -1.49
C LEU A 77 -4.46 6.44 -2.65
N THR A 78 -4.16 5.66 -3.70
CA THR A 78 -5.11 5.35 -4.78
C THR A 78 -5.05 3.85 -5.10
N PHE A 79 -6.24 3.26 -5.30
CA PHE A 79 -6.46 1.89 -5.73
C PHE A 79 -6.81 1.85 -7.22
#